data_AF-A0A553ADJ5-F1
#
_entry.id   AF-A0A553ADJ5-F1
#
_cell.length_a   1.000
_cell.length_b   1.000
_cell.length_c   1.000
_cell.angle_alpha   90.00
_cell.angle_beta   90.00
_cell.angle_gamma   90.00
#
_symmetry.space_group_name_H-M   'P 1'
#
loop_
_entity.id
_entity.type
_entity.pdbx_description
1 polymer ?
#
loop_
_entity_poly.entity_id
_entity_poly.type
_entity_poly.pdbx_seq_one_letter_code
_entity_poly.pdbx_strand_id
1 'polypeptide(L)'
;MNRIFVLYFCLFGLTSMNAQIHEVGVFLGGSNYIGDVGPTDYIAPNEPAIGILYKWNRSPRHAWRFSYMQSEIASNDKDAKTPGRYQRGYSFKNSIKEVSLGLEFNFFDFNLHDIKRKITPYVYSGVSYFAYDELFVVGGETKVDYTHGALAIPMTVGLKSNIMPHLILGVEVGARYTFTDNLDGNNPKNENFETLKFGNINNNDWYVFTGITLMYTFGNKPCYCVE
;
A
#
# COMPACT_ATOMS: atom_id res chain seq x y z
N MET A 1 -34.79 33.39 -0.19
CA MET A 1 -33.48 32.76 -0.51
C MET A 1 -32.57 33.85 -1.04
N ASN A 2 -31.50 34.25 -0.34
CA ASN A 2 -30.34 35.02 -0.87
C ASN A 2 -29.38 35.62 0.19
N ARG A 3 -29.51 35.31 1.49
CA ARG A 3 -28.52 35.78 2.49
C ARG A 3 -27.50 34.72 2.94
N ILE A 4 -27.79 33.44 2.72
CA ILE A 4 -26.89 32.33 3.11
C ILE A 4 -25.73 32.16 2.11
N PHE A 5 -25.93 32.50 0.83
CA PHE A 5 -24.89 32.37 -0.20
C PHE A 5 -23.75 33.39 -0.05
N VAL A 6 -24.04 34.58 0.49
CA VAL A 6 -23.03 35.63 0.74
C VAL A 6 -22.12 35.26 1.92
N LEU A 7 -22.66 34.56 2.94
CA LEU A 7 -21.88 34.00 4.04
C LEU A 7 -20.93 32.87 3.59
N TYR A 8 -21.33 32.07 2.60
CA TYR A 8 -20.46 31.07 1.99
C TYR A 8 -19.37 31.70 1.10
N PHE A 9 -19.62 32.85 0.48
CA PHE A 9 -18.65 33.54 -0.39
C PHE A 9 -17.61 34.35 0.40
N CYS A 10 -17.99 34.98 1.52
CA CYS A 10 -17.05 35.70 2.39
C CYS A 10 -16.09 34.79 3.15
N LEU A 11 -16.41 33.50 3.34
CA LEU A 11 -15.52 32.53 3.99
C LEU A 11 -14.39 32.00 3.09
N PHE A 12 -14.37 32.38 1.81
CA PHE A 12 -13.34 31.99 0.83
C PHE A 12 -12.36 33.12 0.46
N GLY A 13 -12.57 34.31 1.04
CA GLY A 13 -12.05 35.56 0.48
C GLY A 13 -10.88 36.15 1.21
N LEU A 14 -9.92 35.38 1.71
CA LEU A 14 -8.72 35.97 2.25
C LEU A 14 -7.60 35.04 1.77
N THR A 15 -6.43 35.47 1.22
CA THR A 15 -5.20 34.63 1.15
C THR A 15 -3.81 35.30 0.98
N SER A 16 -2.97 35.50 2.03
CA SER A 16 -1.48 35.64 1.90
C SER A 16 -0.61 35.06 3.08
N MET A 17 0.22 34.00 2.83
CA MET A 17 1.27 33.31 3.65
C MET A 17 1.62 31.90 3.08
N ASN A 18 2.92 31.62 2.88
CA ASN A 18 3.51 30.48 2.12
C ASN A 18 3.43 29.09 2.80
N ALA A 19 3.06 28.01 2.07
CA ALA A 19 2.90 26.66 2.65
C ALA A 19 2.79 25.44 1.71
N GLN A 20 3.71 24.47 1.79
CA GLN A 20 3.64 23.18 1.04
C GLN A 20 2.46 22.31 1.51
N ILE A 21 1.57 21.91 0.59
CA ILE A 21 0.36 21.12 0.91
C ILE A 21 0.39 19.75 0.26
N HIS A 22 1.02 19.65 -0.90
CA HIS A 22 0.99 18.45 -1.74
C HIS A 22 2.35 17.78 -1.73
N GLU A 23 2.36 16.47 -1.80
CA GLU A 23 3.56 15.67 -2.00
C GLU A 23 3.31 14.74 -3.17
N VAL A 24 4.29 14.58 -4.05
CA VAL A 24 4.26 13.59 -5.13
C VAL A 24 5.59 12.87 -5.16
N GLY A 25 5.58 11.57 -5.38
CA GLY A 25 6.80 10.80 -5.31
C GLY A 25 6.67 9.37 -5.78
N VAL A 26 7.73 8.63 -5.52
CA VAL A 26 7.88 7.23 -5.93
C VAL A 26 8.15 6.34 -4.73
N PHE A 27 7.77 5.08 -4.88
CA PHE A 27 8.11 3.97 -3.99
C PHE A 27 9.01 3.00 -4.74
N LEU A 28 10.07 2.55 -4.06
CA LEU A 28 10.96 1.50 -4.54
C LEU A 28 11.24 0.55 -3.38
N GLY A 29 11.03 -0.73 -3.59
CA GLY A 29 11.19 -1.74 -2.55
C GLY A 29 11.03 -3.15 -3.08
N GLY A 30 10.60 -4.03 -2.19
CA GLY A 30 10.21 -5.38 -2.54
C GLY A 30 8.89 -5.79 -1.90
N SER A 31 8.38 -6.91 -2.38
CA SER A 31 7.15 -7.54 -1.93
C SER A 31 7.45 -8.93 -1.37
N ASN A 32 6.57 -9.39 -0.48
CA ASN A 32 6.52 -10.78 -0.08
C ASN A 32 5.09 -11.24 0.13
N TYR A 33 4.87 -12.53 -0.09
CA TYR A 33 3.62 -13.22 0.16
C TYR A 33 3.61 -13.84 1.57
N ILE A 34 2.44 -13.88 2.20
CA ILE A 34 2.20 -14.60 3.44
C ILE A 34 0.88 -15.35 3.31
N GLY A 35 0.96 -16.68 3.31
CA GLY A 35 -0.22 -17.54 3.21
C GLY A 35 0.12 -19.03 3.30
N ASP A 36 -0.60 -19.84 2.53
CA ASP A 36 -0.54 -21.30 2.61
C ASP A 36 0.64 -21.95 1.88
N VAL A 37 1.15 -21.29 0.84
CA VAL A 37 2.35 -21.71 0.09
C VAL A 37 3.60 -20.94 0.54
N GLY A 38 4.67 -21.67 0.85
CA GLY A 38 6.00 -21.15 1.20
C GLY A 38 6.20 -20.75 2.66
N PRO A 39 7.23 -19.92 2.96
CA PRO A 39 7.59 -19.56 4.33
C PRO A 39 6.55 -18.63 4.97
N THR A 40 6.42 -18.70 6.30
CA THR A 40 5.51 -17.86 7.10
C THR A 40 6.23 -16.63 7.68
N ASP A 41 7.37 -16.25 7.10
CA ASP A 41 8.15 -15.11 7.57
C ASP A 41 7.46 -13.80 7.12
N TYR A 42 7.15 -12.91 8.07
CA TYR A 42 6.29 -11.75 7.81
C TYR A 42 6.96 -10.65 6.96
N ILE A 43 8.28 -10.54 7.01
CA ILE A 43 9.06 -9.51 6.27
C ILE A 43 10.25 -10.21 5.62
N ALA A 44 10.06 -10.63 4.37
CA ALA A 44 11.08 -11.32 3.59
C ALA A 44 10.93 -10.96 2.10
N PRO A 45 11.13 -9.68 1.72
CA PRO A 45 10.90 -9.22 0.36
C PRO A 45 11.78 -9.99 -0.64
N ASN A 46 11.15 -10.68 -1.59
CA ASN A 46 11.81 -11.55 -2.55
C ASN A 46 11.59 -11.12 -4.02
N GLU A 47 10.58 -10.30 -4.28
CA GLU A 47 10.28 -9.75 -5.60
C GLU A 47 10.32 -8.22 -5.56
N PRO A 48 10.67 -7.53 -6.67
CA PRO A 48 10.74 -6.08 -6.69
C PRO A 48 9.35 -5.44 -6.69
N ALA A 49 9.23 -4.29 -6.04
CA ALA A 49 8.01 -3.49 -5.96
C ALA A 49 8.31 -2.03 -6.28
N ILE A 50 7.49 -1.44 -7.17
CA ILE A 50 7.59 -0.03 -7.56
C ILE A 50 6.23 0.64 -7.46
N GLY A 51 6.22 1.95 -7.27
CA GLY A 51 4.96 2.69 -7.28
C GLY A 51 5.10 4.19 -7.28
N ILE A 52 3.95 4.85 -7.39
CA ILE A 52 3.82 6.29 -7.29
C ILE A 52 2.89 6.63 -6.14
N LEU A 53 3.18 7.73 -5.48
CA LEU A 53 2.39 8.22 -4.37
C LEU A 53 2.09 9.70 -4.55
N TYR A 54 0.89 10.06 -4.11
CA TYR A 54 0.47 11.44 -3.97
C TYR A 54 -0.11 11.63 -2.58
N LYS A 55 0.28 12.70 -1.89
CA LYS A 55 -0.26 13.05 -0.59
C LYS A 55 -0.78 14.47 -0.58
N TRP A 56 -1.89 14.66 0.12
CA TRP A 56 -2.47 15.96 0.41
C TRP A 56 -2.50 16.18 1.92
N ASN A 57 -1.59 17.02 2.40
CA ASN A 57 -1.43 17.36 3.81
C ASN A 57 -2.52 18.35 4.26
N ARG A 58 -3.57 17.83 4.90
CA ARG A 58 -4.63 18.67 5.49
C ARG A 58 -4.16 19.35 6.78
N SER A 59 -3.32 18.67 7.56
CA SER A 59 -2.70 19.19 8.79
C SER A 59 -1.27 18.65 8.96
N PRO A 60 -0.44 19.19 9.89
CA PRO A 60 0.92 18.65 10.13
C PRO A 60 0.96 17.17 10.52
N ARG A 61 -0.17 16.63 11.02
CA ARG A 61 -0.29 15.24 11.46
C ARG A 61 -1.13 14.36 10.55
N HIS A 62 -1.93 14.92 9.65
CA HIS A 62 -2.89 14.15 8.84
C HIS A 62 -2.76 14.51 7.37
N ALA A 63 -2.56 13.48 6.55
CA ALA A 63 -2.53 13.60 5.09
C ALA A 63 -3.45 12.56 4.45
N TRP A 64 -4.15 12.96 3.40
CA TRP A 64 -4.75 12.00 2.48
C TRP A 64 -3.65 11.44 1.60
N ARG A 65 -3.57 10.12 1.46
CA ARG A 65 -2.59 9.46 0.60
C ARG A 65 -3.32 8.65 -0.45
N PHE A 66 -2.92 8.88 -1.69
CA PHE A 66 -3.24 8.08 -2.85
C PHE A 66 -1.96 7.38 -3.31
N SER A 67 -2.05 6.10 -3.68
CA SER A 67 -0.90 5.40 -4.26
C SER A 67 -1.30 4.38 -5.29
N TYR A 68 -0.43 4.21 -6.28
CA TYR A 68 -0.45 3.08 -7.20
C TYR A 68 0.84 2.30 -7.03
N MET A 69 0.73 0.98 -6.83
CA MET A 69 1.86 0.07 -6.65
C MET A 69 1.76 -1.08 -7.66
N GLN A 70 2.90 -1.51 -8.18
CA GLN A 70 3.02 -2.65 -9.06
C GLN A 70 4.18 -3.52 -8.61
N SER A 71 3.92 -4.81 -8.49
CA SER A 71 4.91 -5.78 -8.02
C SER A 71 4.51 -7.19 -8.46
N GLU A 72 5.46 -8.11 -8.40
CA GLU A 72 5.17 -9.54 -8.45
C GLU A 72 5.19 -10.08 -7.04
N ILE A 73 4.44 -11.13 -6.76
CA ILE A 73 4.60 -11.93 -5.54
C ILE A 73 4.98 -13.34 -5.96
N ALA A 74 5.92 -13.94 -5.24
CA ALA A 74 6.34 -15.30 -5.46
C ALA A 74 6.51 -16.00 -4.12
N SER A 75 6.22 -17.30 -4.09
CA SER A 75 6.46 -18.13 -2.91
C SER A 75 6.78 -19.55 -3.33
N ASN A 76 7.62 -20.23 -2.54
CA ASN A 76 8.03 -21.60 -2.77
C ASN A 76 8.05 -22.39 -1.47
N ASP A 77 7.34 -23.51 -1.46
CA ASP A 77 7.26 -24.45 -0.35
C ASP A 77 8.61 -25.04 0.06
N LYS A 78 9.58 -25.12 -0.86
CA LYS A 78 10.94 -25.60 -0.56
C LYS A 78 11.71 -24.67 0.38
N ASP A 79 11.29 -23.41 0.48
CA ASP A 79 11.87 -22.43 1.40
C ASP A 79 11.17 -22.45 2.77
N ALA A 80 10.12 -23.26 2.94
CA ALA A 80 9.38 -23.36 4.19
C ALA A 80 10.13 -24.21 5.23
N LYS A 81 10.15 -23.74 6.47
CA LYS A 81 10.71 -24.46 7.64
C LYS A 81 9.86 -25.69 8.04
N THR A 82 8.62 -25.77 7.58
CA THR A 82 7.67 -26.84 7.92
C THR A 82 7.85 -28.05 6.97
N PRO A 83 8.16 -29.26 7.49
CA PRO A 83 8.42 -30.43 6.66
C PRO A 83 7.30 -30.79 5.68
N GLY A 84 6.03 -30.60 6.06
CA GLY A 84 4.89 -30.89 5.20
C GLY A 84 4.78 -29.97 3.98
N ARG A 85 5.15 -28.68 4.12
CA ARG A 85 5.22 -27.75 2.99
C ARG A 85 6.40 -28.12 2.10
N TYR A 86 7.58 -28.32 2.69
CA TYR A 86 8.79 -28.72 1.97
C TYR A 86 8.59 -29.96 1.08
N GLN A 87 7.90 -30.98 1.59
CA GLN A 87 7.59 -32.22 0.84
C GLN A 87 6.55 -32.01 -0.28
N ARG A 88 5.63 -31.06 -0.13
CA ARG A 88 4.63 -30.71 -1.15
C ARG A 88 5.26 -29.97 -2.34
N GLY A 89 6.18 -29.05 -2.06
CA GLY A 89 7.04 -28.44 -3.07
C GLY A 89 6.33 -27.57 -4.10
N TYR A 90 5.19 -26.96 -3.76
CA TYR A 90 4.50 -26.03 -4.65
C TYR A 90 5.22 -24.69 -4.73
N SER A 91 5.17 -24.08 -5.92
CA SER A 91 5.68 -22.74 -6.15
C SER A 91 4.72 -21.96 -7.04
N PHE A 92 4.55 -20.69 -6.75
CA PHE A 92 3.70 -19.81 -7.54
C PHE A 92 4.35 -18.46 -7.76
N LYS A 93 3.90 -17.77 -8.81
CA LYS A 93 4.23 -16.39 -9.11
C LYS A 93 2.98 -15.69 -9.61
N ASN A 94 2.73 -14.48 -9.12
CA ASN A 94 1.54 -13.70 -9.43
C ASN A 94 1.87 -12.22 -9.59
N SER A 95 1.19 -11.51 -10.48
CA SER A 95 1.39 -10.08 -10.68
C SER A 95 0.33 -9.28 -9.94
N ILE A 96 0.75 -8.34 -9.10
CA ILE A 96 -0.15 -7.47 -8.33
C ILE A 96 -0.05 -6.04 -8.84
N LYS A 97 -1.21 -5.45 -9.14
CA LYS A 97 -1.38 -4.01 -9.38
C LYS A 97 -2.37 -3.45 -8.38
N GLU A 98 -1.92 -2.59 -7.48
CA GLU A 98 -2.72 -2.03 -6.39
C GLU A 98 -2.94 -0.53 -6.59
N VAL A 99 -4.18 -0.08 -6.43
CA VAL A 99 -4.54 1.31 -6.20
C VAL A 99 -5.05 1.44 -4.77
N SER A 100 -4.58 2.44 -4.04
CA SER A 100 -4.91 2.66 -2.64
C SER A 100 -5.28 4.11 -2.35
N LEU A 101 -6.26 4.31 -1.48
CA LEU A 101 -6.66 5.61 -0.96
C LEU A 101 -6.89 5.50 0.54
N GLY A 102 -6.33 6.44 1.30
CA GLY A 102 -6.47 6.41 2.75
C GLY A 102 -5.90 7.62 3.47
N LEU A 103 -5.74 7.46 4.78
CA LEU A 103 -5.21 8.47 5.68
C LEU A 103 -3.85 8.05 6.21
N GLU A 104 -2.93 9.00 6.18
CA GLU A 104 -1.63 8.92 6.82
C GLU A 104 -1.63 9.81 8.06
N PHE A 105 -1.26 9.22 9.19
CA PHE A 105 -1.11 9.90 10.47
C PHE A 105 0.36 9.95 10.87
N ASN A 106 0.88 11.16 11.11
CA ASN A 106 2.22 11.40 11.63
C ASN A 106 2.16 11.56 13.15
N PHE A 107 2.96 10.79 13.88
CA PHE A 107 3.00 10.87 15.35
C PHE A 107 3.58 12.19 15.85
N PHE A 108 4.59 12.72 15.17
CA PHE A 108 5.20 14.01 15.47
C PHE A 108 4.79 15.06 14.43
N ASP A 109 4.80 16.32 14.84
CA ASP A 109 4.43 17.44 13.97
C ASP A 109 5.42 17.60 12.83
N PHE A 110 5.03 17.10 11.66
CA PHE A 110 5.80 17.18 10.44
C PHE A 110 5.37 18.41 9.64
N ASN A 111 5.84 19.57 10.11
CA ASN A 111 5.61 20.82 9.40
C ASN A 111 6.64 20.98 8.28
N LEU A 112 6.16 20.92 7.03
CA LEU A 112 6.93 21.04 5.78
C LEU A 112 7.59 22.43 5.59
N HIS A 113 7.21 23.41 6.39
CA HIS A 113 7.73 24.78 6.32
C HIS A 113 8.99 25.00 7.15
N ASP A 114 9.26 24.08 8.07
CA ASP A 114 10.41 24.21 8.94
C ASP A 114 11.66 23.76 8.19
N ILE A 115 12.66 24.63 8.15
CA ILE A 115 13.95 24.36 7.51
C ILE A 115 14.70 23.26 8.28
N LYS A 116 14.37 23.05 9.55
CA LYS A 116 15.00 22.02 10.38
C LYS A 116 14.63 20.63 9.91
N ARG A 117 15.62 19.73 9.96
CA ARG A 117 15.41 18.30 9.76
C ARG A 117 14.50 17.76 10.86
N LYS A 118 13.43 17.11 10.45
CA LYS A 118 12.44 16.42 11.26
C LYS A 118 12.41 14.96 10.88
N ILE A 119 12.09 14.14 11.85
CA ILE A 119 11.89 12.71 11.69
C ILE A 119 10.56 12.41 12.37
N THR A 120 9.65 11.76 11.66
CA THR A 120 8.40 11.29 12.25
C THR A 120 8.13 9.86 11.86
N PRO A 121 7.81 8.99 12.83
CA PRO A 121 7.07 7.79 12.55
C PRO A 121 5.69 8.18 12.01
N TYR A 122 5.13 7.34 11.15
CA TYR A 122 3.78 7.50 10.65
C TYR A 122 3.12 6.13 10.45
N VAL A 123 1.80 6.16 10.44
CA VAL A 123 0.95 5.03 10.06
C VAL A 123 0.08 5.44 8.90
N TYR A 124 -0.21 4.51 8.00
CA TYR A 124 -1.17 4.69 6.93
C TYR A 124 -2.14 3.52 6.89
N SER A 125 -3.41 3.83 6.72
CA SER A 125 -4.44 2.83 6.42
C SER A 125 -5.57 3.43 5.59
N GLY A 126 -6.37 2.58 4.95
CA GLY A 126 -7.41 3.00 4.03
C GLY A 126 -8.06 1.81 3.34
N VAL A 127 -8.37 1.99 2.06
CA VAL A 127 -8.92 0.95 1.18
C VAL A 127 -8.00 0.81 -0.02
N SER A 128 -7.65 -0.43 -0.34
CA SER A 128 -6.92 -0.80 -1.54
C SER A 128 -7.80 -1.65 -2.43
N TYR A 129 -7.70 -1.43 -3.74
CA TYR A 129 -8.18 -2.34 -4.76
C TYR A 129 -6.97 -2.88 -5.51
N PHE A 130 -6.84 -4.18 -5.62
CA PHE A 130 -5.73 -4.82 -6.30
C PHE A 130 -6.23 -5.81 -7.35
N ALA A 131 -5.57 -5.80 -8.50
CA ALA A 131 -5.74 -6.78 -9.55
C ALA A 131 -4.63 -7.84 -9.45
N TYR A 132 -5.02 -9.10 -9.58
CA TYR A 132 -4.15 -10.27 -9.52
C TYR A 132 -4.67 -11.36 -10.46
N ASP A 133 -3.84 -12.36 -10.75
CA ASP A 133 -4.26 -13.52 -11.55
C ASP A 133 -4.75 -14.65 -10.64
N GLU A 134 -5.96 -15.17 -10.84
CA GLU A 134 -6.41 -16.38 -10.15
C GLU A 134 -5.61 -17.57 -10.66
N LEU A 135 -5.01 -18.31 -9.72
CA LEU A 135 -4.17 -19.46 -10.01
C LEU A 135 -4.89 -20.76 -9.64
N PHE A 136 -4.40 -21.87 -10.18
CA PHE A 136 -4.76 -23.22 -9.76
C PHE A 136 -3.56 -24.16 -9.95
N VAL A 137 -3.50 -25.23 -9.16
CA VAL A 137 -2.37 -26.19 -9.18
C VAL A 137 -2.80 -27.49 -9.84
N VAL A 138 -2.06 -27.92 -10.88
CA VAL A 138 -2.24 -29.24 -11.54
C VAL A 138 -0.90 -29.93 -11.65
N GLY A 139 -0.77 -31.12 -11.07
CA GLY A 139 0.46 -31.91 -11.15
C GLY A 139 1.66 -31.26 -10.44
N GLY A 140 1.41 -30.34 -9.50
CA GLY A 140 2.46 -29.60 -8.78
C GLY A 140 2.92 -28.31 -9.48
N GLU A 141 2.36 -27.99 -10.65
CA GLU A 141 2.62 -26.73 -11.37
C GLU A 141 1.43 -25.78 -11.24
N THR A 142 1.73 -24.49 -11.07
CA THR A 142 0.73 -23.43 -11.02
C THR A 142 0.39 -22.94 -12.42
N LYS A 143 -0.90 -22.78 -12.68
CA LYS A 143 -1.45 -22.27 -13.95
C LYS A 143 -2.38 -21.10 -13.67
N VAL A 144 -2.41 -20.16 -14.61
CA VAL A 144 -3.29 -18.99 -14.58
C VAL A 144 -4.64 -19.37 -15.19
N ASP A 145 -5.74 -19.01 -14.52
CA ASP A 145 -7.10 -19.11 -15.06
C ASP A 145 -7.51 -17.78 -15.69
N TYR A 146 -7.75 -16.75 -14.87
CA TYR A 146 -8.15 -15.41 -15.32
C TYR A 146 -7.68 -14.31 -14.35
N THR A 147 -7.61 -13.07 -14.83
CA THR A 147 -7.32 -11.91 -13.98
C THR A 147 -8.56 -11.49 -13.20
N HIS A 148 -8.41 -11.37 -11.88
CA HIS A 148 -9.44 -10.94 -10.94
C HIS A 148 -9.02 -9.67 -10.21
N GLY A 149 -9.97 -9.04 -9.52
CA GLY A 149 -9.71 -7.88 -8.68
C GLY A 149 -10.44 -7.99 -7.35
N ALA A 150 -9.78 -7.62 -6.27
CA ALA A 150 -10.32 -7.69 -4.94
C ALA A 150 -9.96 -6.45 -4.11
N LEU A 151 -10.68 -6.28 -3.01
CA LEU A 151 -10.39 -5.24 -2.02
C LEU A 151 -9.41 -5.77 -0.97
N ALA A 152 -8.63 -4.85 -0.42
CA ALA A 152 -7.75 -5.09 0.72
C ALA A 152 -7.74 -3.89 1.67
N ILE A 153 -7.39 -4.15 2.92
CA ILE A 153 -7.10 -3.12 3.91
C ILE A 153 -5.57 -3.00 4.05
N PRO A 154 -4.95 -1.93 3.54
CA PRO A 154 -3.54 -1.67 3.78
C PRO A 154 -3.32 -1.17 5.21
N MET A 155 -2.27 -1.70 5.84
CA MET A 155 -1.77 -1.26 7.13
C MET A 155 -0.27 -1.05 7.00
N THR A 156 0.14 0.20 6.93
CA THR A 156 1.53 0.59 6.71
C THR A 156 2.07 1.32 7.93
N VAL A 157 3.27 0.95 8.35
CA VAL A 157 4.07 1.67 9.33
C VAL A 157 5.34 2.16 8.64
N GLY A 158 5.76 3.38 8.95
CA GLY A 158 6.95 3.94 8.33
C GLY A 158 7.60 5.03 9.16
N LEU A 159 8.81 5.39 8.76
CA LEU A 159 9.57 6.51 9.28
C LEU A 159 9.90 7.43 8.12
N LYS A 160 9.64 8.73 8.25
CA LYS A 160 9.99 9.72 7.23
C LYS A 160 10.78 10.90 7.77
N SER A 161 11.61 11.48 6.92
CA SER A 161 12.45 12.65 7.22
C SER A 161 12.60 13.55 6.01
N ASN A 162 12.54 14.87 6.21
CA ASN A 162 12.93 15.85 5.19
C ASN A 162 14.46 15.89 5.07
N ILE A 163 14.98 15.43 3.93
CA ILE A 163 16.41 15.50 3.61
C ILE A 163 16.76 16.88 3.06
N MET A 164 15.85 17.45 2.28
CA MET A 164 15.95 18.81 1.73
C MET A 164 14.61 19.54 1.98
N PRO A 165 14.56 20.88 1.89
CA PRO A 165 13.34 21.65 2.12
C PRO A 165 12.13 21.23 1.26
N HIS A 166 12.40 20.58 0.13
CA HIS A 166 11.37 20.09 -0.79
C HIS A 166 11.38 18.57 -1.00
N LEU A 167 12.23 17.83 -0.27
CA LEU A 167 12.45 16.41 -0.49
C LEU A 167 12.36 15.62 0.80
N ILE A 168 11.43 14.68 0.83
CA ILE A 168 11.19 13.78 1.96
C ILE A 168 11.60 12.37 1.54
N LEU A 169 12.41 11.75 2.38
CA LEU A 169 12.70 10.32 2.30
C LEU A 169 11.93 9.60 3.39
N GLY A 170 11.33 8.46 3.05
CA GLY A 170 10.73 7.57 4.03
C GLY A 170 11.14 6.12 3.82
N VAL A 171 11.10 5.35 4.88
CA VAL A 171 11.17 3.88 4.85
C VAL A 171 9.84 3.38 5.38
N GLU A 172 9.21 2.44 4.69
CA GLU A 172 7.91 1.90 5.07
C GLU A 172 7.82 0.39 4.87
N VAL A 173 7.07 -0.26 5.75
CA VAL A 173 6.59 -1.63 5.61
C VAL A 173 5.08 -1.62 5.76
N GLY A 174 4.37 -2.27 4.83
CA GLY A 174 2.92 -2.30 4.88
C GLY A 174 2.35 -3.64 4.45
N ALA A 175 1.56 -4.23 5.33
CA ALA A 175 0.81 -5.44 5.09
C ALA A 175 -0.57 -5.11 4.53
N ARG A 176 -1.05 -5.90 3.57
CA ARG A 176 -2.40 -5.80 3.03
C ARG A 176 -3.18 -7.02 3.47
N TYR A 177 -4.19 -6.80 4.28
CA TYR A 177 -5.18 -7.83 4.57
C TYR A 177 -6.10 -7.93 3.36
N THR A 178 -6.03 -9.04 2.63
CA THR A 178 -6.92 -9.24 1.49
C THR A 178 -8.20 -9.93 1.92
N PHE A 179 -9.28 -9.69 1.17
CA PHE A 179 -10.55 -10.43 1.33
C PHE A 179 -10.64 -11.59 0.36
N THR A 180 -9.49 -12.10 -0.10
CA THR A 180 -9.38 -13.24 -1.00
C THR A 180 -8.43 -14.26 -0.41
N ASP A 181 -8.58 -15.48 -0.86
CA ASP A 181 -7.87 -16.66 -0.39
C ASP A 181 -7.44 -17.45 -1.62
N ASN A 182 -7.06 -16.77 -2.72
CA ASN A 182 -6.60 -17.46 -3.93
C ASN A 182 -5.52 -16.67 -4.66
N LEU A 183 -4.59 -16.07 -3.91
CA LEU A 183 -3.40 -15.47 -4.50
C LEU A 183 -2.37 -16.53 -4.91
N ASP A 184 -2.35 -17.67 -4.24
CA ASP A 184 -1.39 -18.77 -4.43
C ASP A 184 -1.95 -20.01 -5.15
N GLY A 185 -3.25 -20.02 -5.48
CA GLY A 185 -3.91 -21.10 -6.20
C GLY A 185 -4.49 -22.20 -5.31
N ASN A 186 -4.58 -21.97 -4.00
CA ASN A 186 -5.14 -22.90 -3.00
C ASN A 186 -6.67 -23.03 -3.03
N ASN A 187 -7.42 -22.00 -3.47
CA ASN A 187 -8.88 -21.97 -3.45
C ASN A 187 -9.47 -21.37 -4.73
N PRO A 188 -9.31 -22.03 -5.89
CA PRO A 188 -9.86 -21.53 -7.15
C PRO A 188 -11.38 -21.33 -7.07
N LYS A 189 -11.85 -20.14 -7.48
CA LYS A 189 -13.29 -19.80 -7.47
C LYS A 189 -14.10 -20.52 -8.54
N ASN A 190 -13.44 -21.08 -9.55
CA ASN A 190 -14.09 -21.81 -10.64
C ASN A 190 -14.56 -23.18 -10.13
N GLU A 191 -15.86 -23.45 -10.21
CA GLU A 191 -16.49 -24.69 -9.71
C GLU A 191 -15.88 -25.96 -10.34
N ASN A 192 -15.33 -25.86 -11.56
CA ASN A 192 -14.66 -26.97 -12.23
C ASN A 192 -13.34 -27.40 -11.55
N PHE A 193 -12.78 -26.56 -10.68
CA PHE A 193 -11.51 -26.78 -9.99
C PHE A 193 -11.68 -26.98 -8.48
N GLU A 194 -12.91 -27.23 -7.98
CA GLU A 194 -13.14 -27.47 -6.55
C GLU A 194 -12.32 -28.65 -5.99
N THR A 195 -12.04 -29.66 -6.80
CA THR A 195 -11.21 -30.81 -6.40
C THR A 195 -9.74 -30.47 -6.24
N LEU A 196 -9.31 -29.28 -6.70
CA LEU A 196 -7.92 -28.81 -6.63
C LEU A 196 -7.68 -27.91 -5.41
N LYS A 197 -8.67 -27.73 -4.53
CA LYS A 197 -8.52 -26.95 -3.30
C LYS A 197 -7.55 -27.63 -2.33
N PHE A 198 -6.66 -26.86 -1.73
CA PHE A 198 -5.73 -27.33 -0.71
C PHE A 198 -5.49 -26.23 0.34
N GLY A 199 -4.80 -26.56 1.43
CA GLY A 199 -4.51 -25.56 2.47
C GLY A 199 -5.71 -25.22 3.35
N ASN A 200 -5.66 -24.06 4.00
CA ASN A 200 -6.72 -23.60 4.89
C ASN A 200 -7.56 -22.52 4.20
N ILE A 201 -8.64 -22.96 3.58
CA ILE A 201 -9.59 -22.11 2.83
C ILE A 201 -10.33 -21.02 3.65
N ASN A 202 -10.08 -20.96 4.96
CA ASN A 202 -10.67 -19.96 5.87
C ASN A 202 -9.65 -18.89 6.29
N ASN A 203 -8.43 -18.91 5.75
CA ASN A 203 -7.37 -17.98 6.11
C ASN A 203 -6.99 -17.12 4.91
N ASN A 204 -7.56 -15.92 4.82
CA ASN A 204 -7.26 -15.00 3.74
C ASN A 204 -5.77 -14.73 3.59
N ASP A 205 -5.36 -14.53 2.34
CA ASP A 205 -3.98 -14.30 1.96
C ASP A 205 -3.54 -12.87 2.25
N TRP A 206 -2.25 -12.70 2.49
CA TRP A 206 -1.65 -11.39 2.73
C TRP A 206 -0.46 -11.19 1.80
N TYR A 207 -0.24 -9.95 1.42
CA TYR A 207 1.01 -9.54 0.81
C TYR A 207 1.53 -8.28 1.50
N VAL A 208 2.84 -8.14 1.52
CA VAL A 208 3.55 -7.07 2.21
C VAL A 208 4.43 -6.34 1.22
N PHE A 209 4.44 -5.01 1.29
CA PHE A 209 5.43 -4.17 0.61
C PHE A 209 6.39 -3.58 1.64
N THR A 210 7.68 -3.70 1.40
CA THR A 210 8.75 -3.12 2.22
C THR A 210 9.66 -2.30 1.32
N GLY A 211 9.91 -1.04 1.64
CA GLY A 211 10.72 -0.20 0.77
C GLY A 211 10.94 1.22 1.25
N ILE A 212 11.40 2.02 0.30
CA ILE A 212 11.76 3.42 0.47
C ILE A 212 10.81 4.27 -0.38
N THR A 213 10.42 5.43 0.16
CA THR A 213 9.66 6.45 -0.54
C THR A 213 10.49 7.70 -0.71
N LEU A 214 10.42 8.31 -1.89
CA LEU A 214 11.03 9.60 -2.17
C LEU A 214 9.95 10.55 -2.67
N MET A 215 9.63 11.57 -1.89
CA MET A 215 8.52 12.50 -2.13
C MET A 215 9.04 13.92 -2.30
N TYR A 216 8.57 14.59 -3.34
CA TYR A 216 8.77 16.01 -3.57
C TYR A 216 7.54 16.79 -3.10
N THR A 217 7.76 17.87 -2.35
CA THR A 217 6.69 18.68 -1.77
C THR A 217 6.47 19.99 -2.54
N PHE A 218 5.21 20.32 -2.80
CA PHE A 218 4.81 21.47 -3.60
C PHE A 218 3.42 22.02 -3.22
N GLY A 219 3.06 23.13 -3.86
CA GLY A 219 1.80 23.84 -3.62
C GLY A 219 1.91 24.86 -2.49
N ASN A 220 1.07 25.88 -2.53
CA ASN A 220 0.96 26.91 -1.51
C ASN A 220 -0.46 26.87 -0.94
N LYS A 221 -0.63 26.91 0.38
CA LYS A 221 -1.97 27.09 0.98
C LYS A 221 -2.61 28.35 0.38
N PRO A 222 -3.92 28.30 0.04
CA PRO A 222 -4.70 29.51 0.02
C PRO A 222 -4.64 30.02 1.45
N CYS A 223 -3.72 30.92 1.69
CA CYS A 223 -3.53 31.67 2.91
C CYS A 223 -4.84 32.39 3.32
N TYR A 224 -5.01 33.16 4.41
CA TYR A 224 -6.23 33.99 4.58
C TYR A 224 -5.90 35.43 5.04
N CYS A 225 -5.92 36.46 4.16
CA CYS A 225 -5.83 37.93 4.46
C CYS A 225 -6.90 38.43 5.46
N VAL A 226 -6.69 38.44 6.77
CA VAL A 226 -7.67 39.00 7.72
C VAL A 226 -7.99 40.48 7.37
N GLU A 227 -9.24 40.78 6.98
CA GLU A 227 -9.79 42.15 6.93
C GLU A 227 -10.05 42.68 8.35
#